data_AF-A0A4Q3UEF1-F1
#
_entry.id   AF-A0A4Q3UEF1-F1
#
_cell.length_a   1.000
_cell.length_b   1.000
_cell.length_c   1.000
_cell.angle_alpha   90.00
_cell.angle_beta   90.00
_cell.angle_gamma   90.00
#
_symmetry.space_group_name_H-M   'P 1'
#
loop_
_entity.id
_entity.type
_entity.pdbx_description
1 polymer ?
#
loop_
_entity_poly.entity_id
_entity_poly.type
_entity_poly.pdbx_seq_one_letter_code
_entity_poly.pdbx_strand_id
1 'polypeptide(L)' 'MSAAMELAFSSVIFSVFVAATVFAGWKAGRPRKDSLKAQWISWPLVTVLAGAAAFFALIHVVNLMGFQTGAQAAQKYRL' A
#
# COMPACT_ATOMS: atom_id res chain seq x y z
N MET A 1 6.46 -0.79 -22.46
CA MET A 1 7.05 -1.68 -21.44
C MET A 1 6.29 -3.00 -21.48
N SER A 2 6.93 -4.16 -21.26
CA SER A 2 6.24 -5.45 -21.36
C SER A 2 5.38 -5.72 -20.12
N ALA A 3 4.33 -6.54 -20.23
CA ALA A 3 3.46 -6.88 -19.10
C ALA A 3 4.23 -7.49 -17.91
N ALA A 4 5.24 -8.31 -18.20
CA ALA A 4 6.12 -8.88 -17.17
C ALA A 4 6.93 -7.80 -16.43
N MET A 5 7.37 -6.76 -17.12
CA MET A 5 8.11 -5.65 -16.53
C MET A 5 7.22 -4.79 -15.64
N GLU A 6 5.99 -4.48 -16.08
CA GLU A 6 5.00 -3.76 -15.26
C GLU A 6 4.62 -4.54 -13.99
N LEU A 7 4.47 -5.86 -14.12
CA LEU A 7 4.18 -6.73 -12.99
C LEU A 7 5.34 -6.74 -11.98
N ALA A 8 6.58 -6.80 -12.46
CA ALA A 8 7.77 -6.75 -11.60
C ALA A 8 7.87 -5.42 -10.85
N PHE A 9 7.68 -4.28 -11.52
CA PHE A 9 7.69 -2.97 -10.85
C PHE A 9 6.56 -2.84 -9.83
N SER A 10 5.35 -3.23 -10.20
CA SER A 10 4.18 -3.13 -9.33
C SER A 10 4.31 -3.99 -8.08
N SER A 11 4.88 -5.20 -8.21
CA SER A 11 5.13 -6.10 -7.08
C SER A 11 6.25 -5.61 -6.15
N VAL A 12 7.30 -4.98 -6.69
CA VAL A 12 8.33 -4.29 -5.88
C VAL A 12 7.71 -3.13 -5.10
N ILE A 13 6.93 -2.27 -5.76
CA ILE A 13 6.25 -1.12 -5.12
C ILE A 13 5.31 -1.60 -4.01
N PHE A 14 4.51 -2.65 -4.28
CA PHE A 14 3.65 -3.26 -3.28
C PHE A 14 4.45 -3.73 -2.06
N SER A 15 5.54 -4.46 -2.26
CA SER A 15 6.39 -4.98 -1.18
C SER A 15 6.99 -3.85 -0.34
N VAL A 16 7.41 -2.75 -0.96
CA VAL A 16 7.94 -1.56 -0.27
C VAL A 16 6.86 -0.93 0.62
N PHE A 17 5.64 -0.74 0.11
CA PHE A 17 4.56 -0.16 0.92
C PHE A 17 4.10 -1.08 2.05
N VAL A 18 4.11 -2.40 1.85
CA VAL A 18 3.86 -3.36 2.94
C VAL A 18 4.94 -3.22 4.02
N ALA A 19 6.22 -3.22 3.65
CA ALA A 19 7.31 -3.05 4.59
C ALA A 19 7.22 -1.71 5.34
N ALA A 20 6.90 -0.62 4.64
CA ALA A 20 6.69 0.70 5.23
C ALA A 20 5.51 0.71 6.22
N THR A 21 4.41 0.04 5.89
CA THR A 21 3.23 -0.08 6.75
C THR A 21 3.57 -0.83 8.03
N VAL A 22 4.23 -1.98 7.93
CA VAL A 22 4.66 -2.79 9.08
C VAL A 22 5.64 -2.01 9.95
N PHE A 23 6.63 -1.37 9.34
CA PHE A 23 7.62 -0.57 10.05
C PHE A 23 6.97 0.61 10.78
N ALA A 24 6.12 1.38 10.10
CA ALA A 24 5.42 2.53 10.68
C ALA A 24 4.48 2.08 11.81
N GLY A 25 3.75 0.97 11.63
CA GLY A 25 2.88 0.39 12.65
C GLY A 25 3.65 -0.04 13.89
N TRP A 26 4.78 -0.73 13.71
CA TRP A 26 5.68 -1.06 14.81
C TRP A 26 6.19 0.18 15.55
N LYS A 27 6.56 1.22 14.81
CA LYS A 27 7.02 2.50 15.36
C LYS A 27 5.93 3.24 16.11
N ALA A 28 4.69 3.15 15.64
CA ALA A 28 3.51 3.75 16.26
C ALA A 28 3.12 3.07 17.58
N GLY A 29 3.29 1.75 17.68
CA GLY A 29 2.96 0.97 18.88
C GLY A 29 3.98 1.07 20.02
N ARG A 30 5.15 1.66 19.78
CA ARG A 30 6.16 1.88 20.83
C ARG A 30 5.71 3.04 21.74
N PRO A 31 5.84 2.90 23.07
CA PRO A 31 5.63 4.02 23.99
C PRO A 31 6.47 5.22 23.57
N ARG A 32 5.88 6.42 23.60
CA ARG A 32 6.62 7.66 23.34
C ARG A 32 7.70 7.80 24.40
N LYS A 33 8.96 7.62 23.97
CA LYS A 33 10.13 7.68 24.86
C LYS A 33 10.43 9.09 25.39
N ASP A 34 10.03 10.12 24.64
CA ASP A 34 10.19 11.51 25.03
C ASP A 34 8.82 12.19 25.11
N SER A 35 8.29 12.40 26.31
CA SER A 35 7.17 13.32 26.53
C SER A 35 7.60 14.79 26.36
N LEU A 36 8.91 15.06 26.43
CA LEU A 36 9.50 16.39 26.38
C LEU A 36 9.88 16.85 24.96
N LYS A 37 9.95 15.94 23.97
CA LYS A 37 10.27 16.28 22.58
C LYS A 37 9.08 16.06 21.67
N ALA A 38 8.69 17.11 20.94
CA ALA A 38 7.63 17.02 19.97
C ALA A 38 7.97 15.99 18.87
N GLN A 39 7.07 15.05 18.65
CA GLN A 39 7.19 14.07 17.59
C GLN A 39 6.72 14.69 16.27
N TRP A 40 7.67 15.04 15.40
CA TRP A 40 7.40 15.69 14.11
C TRP A 40 6.66 14.82 13.10
N ILE A 41 6.80 13.49 13.18
CA ILE A 41 6.19 12.53 12.26
C ILE A 41 5.09 11.78 12.97
N SER A 42 3.84 11.87 12.51
CA SER A 42 2.75 11.03 13.00
C SER A 42 2.87 9.61 12.44
N TRP A 43 3.53 8.71 13.18
CA TRP A 43 3.64 7.30 12.78
C TRP A 43 2.30 6.61 12.52
N PRO A 44 1.22 6.86 13.30
CA PRO A 44 -0.11 6.34 12.94
C PRO A 44 -0.60 6.80 11.57
N LEU A 45 -0.40 8.08 11.23
CA LEU A 45 -0.78 8.60 9.91
C LEU A 45 0.04 7.94 8.80
N VAL A 46 1.34 7.79 9.00
CA VAL A 46 2.23 7.11 8.04
C VAL A 46 1.77 5.66 7.82
N THR A 47 1.41 4.94 8.88
CA THR A 47 0.88 3.57 8.78
C THR A 47 -0.36 3.51 7.90
N VAL A 48 -1.33 4.41 8.14
CA VAL A 48 -2.59 4.43 7.36
C VAL A 48 -2.34 4.77 5.89
N LEU A 49 -1.52 5.79 5.62
CA LEU A 49 -1.21 6.20 4.25
C LEU A 49 -0.41 5.14 3.49
N ALA A 50 0.60 4.53 4.13
CA ALA A 50 1.37 3.44 3.54
C ALA A 50 0.49 2.21 3.30
N GLY A 51 -0.42 1.89 4.22
CA GLY A 51 -1.35 0.77 4.09
C GLY A 51 -2.34 0.98 2.95
N ALA A 52 -2.87 2.20 2.81
CA ALA A 52 -3.72 2.56 1.66
C ALA A 52 -2.95 2.44 0.35
N ALA A 53 -1.72 2.96 0.27
CA ALA A 53 -0.88 2.82 -0.91
C ALA A 53 -0.56 1.35 -1.25
N ALA A 54 -0.27 0.52 -0.25
CA ALA A 54 -0.08 -0.93 -0.43
C ALA A 54 -1.35 -1.58 -1.00
N PHE A 55 -2.53 -1.19 -0.52
CA PHE A 55 -3.80 -1.72 -1.02
C PHE A 55 -4.06 -1.35 -2.49
N PHE A 56 -3.78 -0.11 -2.89
CA PHE A 56 -3.86 0.29 -4.30
C PHE A 56 -2.84 -0.44 -5.19
N ALA A 57 -1.60 -0.62 -4.72
CA ALA A 57 -0.59 -1.38 -5.43
C ALA A 57 -1.00 -2.85 -5.59
N LEU A 58 -1.65 -3.45 -4.59
CA LEU A 58 -2.21 -4.79 -4.67
C LEU A 58 -3.29 -4.90 -5.74
N ILE A 59 -4.26 -3.98 -5.75
CA ILE A 59 -5.30 -3.94 -6.80
C ILE A 59 -4.66 -3.84 -8.18
N HIS A 60 -3.62 -3.02 -8.32
CA HIS A 60 -2.91 -2.86 -9.58
C HIS A 60 -2.19 -4.15 -10.02
N VAL A 61 -1.49 -4.84 -9.11
CA VAL A 61 -0.89 -6.16 -9.37
C VAL A 61 -1.93 -7.19 -9.80
N VAL A 62 -3.07 -7.26 -9.10
CA VAL A 62 -4.19 -8.16 -9.42
C VAL A 62 -4.77 -7.86 -10.81
N ASN A 63 -4.89 -6.59 -11.17
CA ASN A 63 -5.33 -6.18 -12.50
C ASN A 63 -4.36 -6.61 -13.60
N LEU A 64 -3.04 -6.48 -13.37
CA LEU A 64 -2.02 -6.95 -14.31
C LEU A 64 -2.00 -8.48 -14.47
N MET A 65 -2.46 -9.22 -13.46
CA MET A 65 -2.66 -10.67 -13.54
C MET A 65 -3.91 -11.08 -14.33
N GLY A 66 -4.69 -10.13 -14.84
CA GLY A 66 -5.87 -10.39 -15.69
C GLY A 66 -7.20 -10.44 -14.96
N PHE A 67 -7.22 -10.21 -13.64
CA PHE A 67 -8.46 -10.03 -12.90
C PHE A 67 -8.98 -8.61 -13.12
N GLN A 68 -10.26 -8.44 -13.45
CA GLN A 68 -10.83 -7.10 -13.59
C GLN A 68 -11.47 -6.67 -12.28
N THR A 69 -11.08 -5.49 -11.78
CA THR A 69 -11.63 -4.87 -10.57
C THR A 69 -12.31 -3.54 -10.91
N GLY A 70 -13.17 -3.04 -10.03
CA GLY A 70 -13.83 -1.74 -10.17
C GLY A 70 -14.76 -1.64 -11.40
N ALA A 71 -14.67 -0.52 -12.10
CA ALA A 71 -15.55 -0.20 -13.24
C ALA A 71 -15.47 -1.25 -14.35
N GLN A 72 -14.29 -1.82 -14.61
CA GLN A 72 -14.11 -2.85 -15.63
C GLN A 72 -14.87 -4.13 -15.27
N ALA A 73 -14.82 -4.54 -14.00
CA ALA A 73 -15.60 -5.68 -13.50
C ALA A 73 -17.11 -5.42 -13.64
N ALA A 74 -17.59 -4.23 -13.25
CA ALA A 74 -19.00 -3.87 -13.37
C ALA A 74 -19.47 -3.87 -14.85
N GLN A 75 -18.63 -3.36 -15.75
CA GLN A 75 -18.92 -3.30 -17.18
C GLN A 75 -18.94 -4.67 -17.85
N LYS A 76 -18.17 -5.65 -17.34
CA LYS A 76 -18.17 -7.04 -17.81
C LYS A 76 -19.50 -7.76 -17.53
N TYR A 77 -20.16 -7.45 -16.42
CA TYR A 77 -21.38 -8.13 -15.99
C TYR A 77 -22.68 -7.38 -16.31
N ARG A 78 -22.61 -6.12 -16.82
CA ARG A 78 -23.74 -5.27 -17.22
C ARG A 78 -25.04 -5.59 -16.47
N LEU A 79 -25.06 -5.29 -15.18
CA LEU A 79 -26.28 -4.92 -14.46
C LEU A 79 -26.62 -3.46 -14.80
#